data_AF-A0A952AFV6-F1
#
_entry.id   AF-A0A952AFV6-F1
#
_cell.length_a   1.000
_cell.length_b   1.000
_cell.length_c   1.000
_cell.angle_alpha   90.00
_cell.angle_beta   90.00
_cell.angle_gamma   90.00
#
_symmetry.space_group_name_H-M   'P 1'
#
loop_
_entity.id
_entity.type
_entity.pdbx_description
1 polymer ?
#
loop_
_entity_poly.entity_id
_entity_poly.type
_entity_poly.pdbx_seq_one_letter_code
_entity_poly.pdbx_strand_id
1 'polypeptide(L)'
;MTTKPVYDDEGKIIGVMLSFLNISEIKSIEEKLKRIAWEQSHRVRKPLSNILGLVSLLKDKKHSDKVQELLNMLDESAKELDEIVKYIVHKTL
;
A
#
# COMPACT_ATOMS: atom_id res chain seq x y z
N MET A 1 19.21 11.94 15.97
CA MET A 1 20.25 12.61 16.78
C MET A 1 20.47 13.96 16.17
N THR A 2 20.34 15.00 16.96
CA THR A 2 20.64 16.37 16.52
C THR A 2 21.78 16.87 17.39
N THR A 3 22.74 17.54 16.77
CA THR A 3 23.89 18.13 17.45
C THR A 3 23.86 19.64 17.27
N LYS A 4 24.06 20.38 18.36
CA LYS A 4 24.27 21.82 18.31
C LYS A 4 25.51 22.19 19.13
N PRO A 5 26.41 23.04 18.61
CA PRO A 5 27.50 23.59 19.40
C PRO A 5 26.96 24.52 20.48
N VAL A 6 27.63 24.53 21.63
CA VAL A 6 27.38 25.46 22.74
C VAL A 6 28.52 26.46 22.78
N TYR A 7 28.19 27.75 22.82
CA TYR A 7 29.14 28.85 22.83
C TYR A 7 29.12 29.55 24.18
N ASP A 8 30.27 30.11 24.60
CA ASP A 8 30.32 31.09 25.68
C ASP A 8 29.96 32.51 25.18
N ASP A 9 29.98 33.49 26.10
CA ASP A 9 29.63 34.88 25.81
C ASP A 9 30.60 35.57 24.83
N GLU A 10 31.81 35.02 24.65
CA GLU A 10 32.81 35.50 23.69
C GLU A 10 32.69 34.80 22.32
N GLY A 11 31.72 33.90 22.16
CA GLY A 11 31.46 33.18 20.92
C GLY A 11 32.39 31.98 20.67
N LYS A 12 33.13 31.53 21.69
CA LYS A 12 34.01 30.36 21.59
C LYS A 12 33.23 29.08 21.89
N ILE A 13 33.48 28.02 21.12
CA ILE A 13 32.85 26.71 21.33
C ILE A 13 33.37 26.10 22.63
N ILE A 14 32.47 25.88 23.58
CA ILE A 14 32.77 25.28 24.89
C ILE A 14 32.22 23.85 25.02
N GLY A 15 31.39 23.39 24.08
CA GLY A 15 30.87 22.03 24.10
C GLY A 15 29.93 21.70 22.94
N VAL A 16 29.41 20.47 22.98
CA VAL A 16 28.41 19.99 22.03
C VAL A 16 27.20 19.50 22.83
N MET A 17 26.03 20.05 22.51
CA MET A 17 24.76 19.53 22.99
C MET A 17 24.31 18.40 22.06
N LEU A 18 24.15 17.21 22.63
CA LEU A 18 23.62 16.03 21.96
C LEU A 18 22.20 15.77 22.46
N SER A 19 21.25 15.67 21.54
CA SER A 19 19.87 15.29 21.87
C SER A 19 19.49 13.99 21.17
N PHE A 20 18.98 13.04 21.96
CA PHE A 20 18.48 11.75 21.50
C PHE A 20 16.99 11.63 21.82
N LEU A 21 16.22 11.18 20.84
CA LEU A 21 14.81 10.85 21.00
C LEU A 21 14.65 9.35 20.69
N ASN A 22 14.07 8.59 21.61
CA ASN A 22 13.72 7.21 21.33
C ASN A 22 12.46 7.18 20.46
N ILE A 23 12.64 6.80 19.20
CA ILE A 23 11.57 6.69 18.20
C ILE A 23 11.34 5.24 17.75
N SER A 24 11.84 4.26 18.52
CA SER A 24 11.84 2.85 18.12
C SER A 24 10.43 2.31 17.89
N GLU A 25 9.49 2.69 18.76
CA GLU A 25 8.08 2.29 18.66
C GLU A 25 7.40 2.92 17.43
N ILE A 26 7.62 4.21 17.20
CA ILE A 26 7.09 4.94 16.03
C ILE A 26 7.56 4.25 14.74
N LYS A 27 8.86 3.98 14.61
CA LYS A 27 9.41 3.28 13.45
C LYS A 27 8.83 1.88 13.26
N SER A 28 8.61 1.14 14.35
CA SER A 28 8.00 -0.19 14.30
C SER A 28 6.56 -0.13 13.77
N ILE A 29 5.79 0.87 14.20
CA ILE A 29 4.43 1.11 13.71
C ILE A 29 4.45 1.51 12.23
N GLU A 30 5.34 2.42 11.83
CA GLU A 30 5.49 2.83 10.43
C GLU A 30 5.77 1.65 9.50
N GLU A 31 6.69 0.76 9.87
CA GLU A 31 7.02 -0.42 9.08
C GLU A 31 5.86 -1.43 9.01
N LYS A 32 5.11 -1.59 10.11
CA LYS A 32 3.88 -2.41 10.11
C LYS A 32 2.82 -1.83 9.17
N LEU A 33 2.59 -0.52 9.22
CA LEU A 33 1.62 0.16 8.37
C LEU A 33 2.00 0.05 6.88
N LYS A 34 3.28 0.26 6.54
CA LYS A 34 3.78 0.06 5.17
C LYS A 34 3.54 -1.36 4.67
N ARG A 35 3.82 -2.37 5.51
CA ARG A 35 3.59 -3.77 5.15
C ARG A 35 2.12 -4.05 4.89
N ILE A 36 1.22 -3.59 5.77
CA ILE A 36 -0.22 -3.71 5.58
C ILE A 36 -0.65 -3.03 4.27
N ALA A 37 -0.22 -1.80 4.02
CA ALA A 37 -0.58 -1.06 2.81
C ALA A 37 -0.11 -1.79 1.53
N TRP A 38 1.10 -2.36 1.56
CA TRP A 38 1.64 -3.16 0.46
C TRP A 38 0.82 -4.43 0.21
N GLU A 39 0.51 -5.19 1.27
CA GLU A 39 -0.31 -6.40 1.18
C GLU A 39 -1.72 -6.10 0.63
N GLN A 40 -2.37 -5.04 1.11
CA GLN A 40 -3.70 -4.64 0.63
C GLN A 40 -3.68 -4.24 -0.84
N SER A 41 -2.70 -3.42 -1.23
CA SER A 41 -2.53 -3.00 -2.63
C SER A 41 -2.31 -4.19 -3.56
N HIS A 42 -1.49 -5.16 -3.14
CA HIS A 42 -1.21 -6.36 -3.93
C HIS A 42 -2.46 -7.23 -4.11
N ARG A 43 -3.25 -7.41 -3.04
CA ARG A 43 -4.50 -8.18 -3.08
C ARG A 43 -5.54 -7.57 -4.00
N VAL A 44 -5.71 -6.25 -3.99
CA VAL A 44 -6.63 -5.53 -4.90
C VAL A 44 -6.17 -5.61 -6.36
N ARG A 45 -4.84 -5.53 -6.59
CA ARG A 45 -4.28 -5.47 -7.94
C ARG A 45 -4.52 -6.73 -8.76
N LYS A 46 -4.53 -7.90 -8.14
CA LYS A 46 -4.75 -9.19 -8.82
C LYS A 46 -6.12 -9.24 -9.54
N PRO A 47 -7.27 -9.17 -8.86
CA PRO A 47 -8.58 -9.25 -9.52
C PRO A 47 -8.82 -8.06 -10.46
N LEU A 48 -8.30 -6.87 -10.14
CA LEU A 48 -8.38 -5.72 -11.05
C LEU A 48 -7.66 -5.97 -12.38
N SER A 49 -6.46 -6.54 -12.33
CA SER A 49 -5.70 -6.86 -13.55
C SER A 49 -6.43 -7.92 -14.40
N ASN A 50 -7.05 -8.91 -13.75
CA ASN A 50 -7.88 -9.91 -14.42
C ASN A 50 -9.08 -9.25 -15.12
N ILE A 51 -9.82 -8.39 -14.42
CA ILE A 51 -10.96 -7.65 -14.97
C ILE A 51 -10.55 -6.86 -16.21
N LEU A 52 -9.46 -6.10 -16.14
CA LEU A 52 -8.98 -5.30 -17.27
C LEU A 52 -8.60 -6.18 -18.49
N GLY A 53 -7.92 -7.30 -18.24
CA GLY A 53 -7.58 -8.28 -19.28
C GLY A 53 -8.81 -8.91 -19.92
N LEU A 54 -9.77 -9.36 -19.12
CA LEU A 54 -11.01 -9.98 -19.58
C LEU A 54 -11.87 -9.00 -20.38
N VAL A 55 -11.97 -7.74 -19.93
CA VAL A 55 -12.64 -6.67 -20.70
C VAL A 55 -11.94 -6.43 -22.05
N SER A 56 -10.61 -6.52 -22.10
CA SER A 56 -9.87 -6.42 -23.36
C SER A 56 -10.20 -7.58 -24.30
N LEU A 57 -10.27 -8.80 -23.79
CA LEU A 57 -10.63 -10.00 -24.58
C LEU A 57 -12.07 -9.94 -25.08
N LEU A 58 -13.01 -9.48 -24.24
CA LEU A 58 -14.43 -9.31 -24.62
C LEU A 58 -14.64 -8.25 -25.71
N LYS A 59 -13.75 -7.25 -25.80
CA LYS A 59 -13.77 -6.24 -26.86
C LYS A 59 -13.20 -6.76 -28.19
N ASP A 60 -12.43 -7.84 -28.17
CA ASP A 60 -11.88 -8.45 -29.39
C ASP A 60 -12.93 -9.37 -30.03
N LYS A 61 -13.34 -9.05 -31.26
CA LYS A 61 -14.31 -9.83 -32.03
C LYS A 61 -13.83 -11.25 -32.37
N LYS A 62 -12.53 -11.54 -32.20
CA LYS A 62 -11.96 -12.88 -32.40
C LYS A 62 -12.39 -13.91 -31.36
N HIS A 63 -13.00 -13.49 -30.25
CA HIS A 63 -13.38 -14.36 -29.13
C HIS A 63 -14.90 -14.44 -28.93
N SER A 64 -15.69 -14.19 -29.98
CA SER A 64 -17.16 -14.21 -29.89
C SER A 64 -17.75 -15.56 -29.44
N ASP A 65 -17.04 -16.66 -29.70
CA ASP A 65 -17.37 -18.02 -29.28
C ASP A 65 -17.16 -18.26 -27.77
N LYS A 66 -16.34 -17.43 -27.11
CA LYS A 66 -15.96 -17.57 -25.69
C LYS A 66 -16.58 -16.53 -24.77
N VAL A 67 -17.50 -15.71 -25.27
CA VAL A 67 -18.09 -14.59 -24.51
C VAL A 67 -18.65 -15.05 -23.16
N GLN A 68 -19.39 -16.16 -23.12
CA GLN A 68 -19.98 -16.64 -21.86
C GLN A 68 -18.92 -17.07 -20.84
N GLU A 69 -17.84 -17.72 -21.28
CA GLU A 69 -16.72 -18.12 -20.42
C GLU A 69 -16.01 -16.88 -19.86
N LEU A 70 -15.70 -15.91 -20.72
CA LEU A 70 -15.05 -14.65 -20.33
C LEU A 70 -15.91 -13.83 -19.36
N LEU A 71 -17.23 -13.82 -19.55
CA LEU A 71 -18.16 -13.16 -18.63
C LEU A 71 -18.21 -13.85 -17.26
N ASN A 72 -18.16 -15.19 -17.20
CA ASN A 72 -18.09 -15.91 -15.94
C ASN A 72 -16.80 -15.60 -15.18
N MET A 73 -15.65 -15.62 -15.86
CA MET A 73 -14.37 -15.24 -15.26
C MET A 73 -14.34 -13.78 -14.78
N LEU A 74 -15.04 -12.89 -15.50
CA LEU A 74 -15.15 -11.48 -15.15
C LEU A 74 -15.99 -11.29 -13.89
N ASP A 75 -17.13 -11.99 -13.80
CA ASP A 75 -18.00 -12.01 -12.62
C ASP A 75 -17.26 -12.56 -11.38
N GLU A 76 -16.51 -13.66 -11.53
CA GLU A 76 -15.66 -14.20 -10.46
C GLU A 76 -14.61 -13.19 -10.00
N SER A 77 -13.91 -12.55 -10.93
CA SER A 77 -12.88 -11.54 -10.61
C SER A 77 -13.49 -10.30 -9.93
N ALA A 78 -14.69 -9.88 -10.35
CA ALA A 78 -15.42 -8.78 -9.75
C ALA A 78 -15.87 -9.10 -8.30
N LYS A 79 -16.36 -10.32 -8.06
CA LYS A 79 -16.71 -10.80 -6.71
C LYS A 79 -15.49 -10.93 -5.82
N GLU A 80 -14.36 -11.44 -6.33
CA GLU A 80 -13.09 -11.49 -5.57
C GLU A 80 -12.66 -10.08 -5.13
N LEU A 81 -12.75 -9.10 -6.03
CA LEU A 81 -12.45 -7.70 -5.71
C LEU A 81 -13.41 -7.13 -4.66
N ASP A 82 -14.72 -7.36 -4.80
CA ASP A 82 -15.74 -6.90 -3.85
C ASP A 82 -15.52 -7.47 -2.44
N GLU A 83 -15.18 -8.75 -2.32
CA GLU A 83 -14.85 -9.38 -1.03
C GLU A 83 -13.57 -8.79 -0.41
N ILE A 84 -12.57 -8.45 -1.22
CA ILE A 84 -11.38 -7.73 -0.72
C ILE A 84 -11.75 -6.33 -0.22
N VAL A 85 -12.60 -5.60 -0.95
CA VAL A 85 -13.05 -4.26 -0.54
C VAL A 85 -13.85 -4.33 0.77
N LYS A 86 -14.82 -5.25 0.88
CA LYS A 86 -15.58 -5.50 2.11
C LYS A 86 -14.67 -5.82 3.28
N TYR A 87 -13.67 -6.67 3.07
CA TYR A 87 -12.67 -7.02 4.08
C TYR A 87 -11.88 -5.79 4.56
N ILE A 88 -11.43 -4.94 3.64
CA ILE A 88 -10.69 -3.70 3.97
C ILE A 88 -11.57 -2.76 4.80
N VAL A 89 -12.82 -2.54 4.38
CA VAL A 89 -13.77 -1.67 5.08
C VAL A 89 -14.07 -2.18 6.49
N HIS A 90 -14.37 -3.48 6.65
CA HIS A 90 -14.63 -4.09 7.97
C HIS A 90 -13.43 -4.14 8.91
N LYS A 91 -12.20 -4.10 8.38
CA LYS A 91 -10.96 -4.06 9.19
C LYS A 91 -10.52 -2.66 9.56
N THR A 92 -11.06 -1.63 8.91
CA THR A 92 -10.65 -0.23 9.08
C THR A 92 -11.65 0.58 9.91
N LEU A 93 -12.90 0.10 10.02
CA LEU A 93 -13.95 0.59 10.92
C LEU A 93 -14.05 -0.29 12.17
#